data_AF-A0AAW8U1E1-F1
#
_entry.id   AF-A0AAW8U1E1-F1
#
_cell.length_a   1.000
_cell.length_b   1.000
_cell.length_c   1.000
_cell.angle_alpha   90.00
_cell.angle_beta   90.00
_cell.angle_gamma   90.00
#
_symmetry.space_group_name_H-M   'P 1'
#
loop_
_entity.id
_entity.type
_entity.pdbx_description
1 polymer ?
#
loop_
_entity_poly.entity_id
_entity_poly.type
_entity_poly.pdbx_seq_one_letter_code
_entity_poly.pdbx_strand_id
1 'polypeptide(L)'
;MKIKTSFVTNSSSTSFIIVSDGEFTAEEFSEALGVKNTSPLFEIFNELYLSTLHNSSDLNEEYEREKLIENYKDFESFLREKYSFNEQTVKKILEGFDKGKRILVGQLSSDGESDAEQFFVTESFFGESPKMFIEGIENAW
;
A
#
# COMPACT_ATOMS: atom_id res chain seq x y z
N MET A 1 -34.07 -4.97 -11.53
CA MET A 1 -32.65 -4.66 -11.76
C MET A 1 -32.56 -3.79 -13.02
N LYS A 2 -31.96 -2.60 -12.96
CA LYS A 2 -31.75 -1.72 -14.13
C LYS A 2 -30.26 -1.71 -14.44
N ILE A 3 -29.86 -2.23 -15.60
CA ILE A 3 -28.46 -2.25 -16.06
C ILE A 3 -28.22 -0.98 -16.87
N LYS A 4 -27.23 -0.18 -16.47
CA LYS A 4 -26.86 1.08 -17.11
C LYS A 4 -25.72 0.77 -18.10
N THR A 5 -25.97 0.93 -19.40
CA THR A 5 -25.03 0.62 -20.49
C THR A 5 -24.13 1.81 -20.84
N SER A 6 -23.59 2.48 -19.82
CA SER A 6 -22.48 3.42 -20.03
C SER A 6 -21.20 2.60 -20.01
N PHE A 7 -20.25 2.85 -20.93
CA PHE A 7 -18.92 2.24 -20.87
C PHE A 7 -18.31 2.55 -19.49
N VAL A 8 -18.20 1.52 -18.65
CA VAL A 8 -17.47 1.57 -17.39
C VAL A 8 -16.05 1.15 -17.73
N THR A 9 -15.13 2.10 -17.84
CA THR A 9 -13.70 1.79 -17.83
C THR A 9 -13.29 1.62 -16.36
N ASN A 10 -13.58 0.48 -15.75
CA ASN A 10 -13.05 0.15 -14.43
C ASN A 10 -11.87 -0.81 -14.60
N SER A 11 -10.71 -0.29 -15.00
CA SER A 11 -9.50 -0.76 -14.32
C SER A 11 -9.45 0.03 -13.01
N SER A 12 -10.19 -0.44 -12.01
CA SER A 12 -10.09 0.14 -10.67
C SER A 12 -8.75 -0.29 -10.11
N SER A 13 -8.13 0.61 -9.37
CA SER A 13 -6.81 0.35 -8.82
C SER A 13 -6.72 1.00 -7.44
N THR A 14 -6.12 0.30 -6.50
CA THR A 14 -5.95 0.78 -5.13
C THR A 14 -4.48 0.82 -4.81
N SER A 15 -3.96 2.03 -4.67
CA SER A 15 -2.58 2.26 -4.31
C SER A 15 -2.40 2.05 -2.82
N PHE A 16 -1.30 1.47 -2.39
CA PHE A 16 -1.07 1.23 -0.98
C PHE A 16 0.31 1.68 -0.52
N ILE A 17 0.38 1.99 0.77
CA ILE A 17 1.61 2.23 1.52
C ILE A 17 1.61 1.34 2.75
N ILE A 18 2.74 0.69 3.02
CA ILE A 18 3.00 -0.04 4.26
C ILE A 18 4.30 0.50 4.87
N VAL A 19 4.22 1.01 6.10
CA VAL A 19 5.39 1.42 6.89
C VAL A 19 5.52 0.45 8.06
N SER A 20 6.64 -0.25 8.17
CA SER A 20 6.86 -1.30 9.18
C SER A 20 8.24 -1.22 9.83
N ASP A 21 8.39 -1.80 11.03
CA ASP A 21 9.67 -1.91 11.73
C ASP A 21 10.66 -2.92 11.07
N GLY A 22 10.35 -3.42 9.87
CA GLY A 22 11.13 -4.42 9.15
C GLY A 22 10.24 -5.39 8.36
N GLU A 23 10.69 -6.64 8.23
CA GLU A 23 9.84 -7.74 7.77
C GLU A 23 8.69 -7.96 8.76
N PHE A 24 7.53 -8.35 8.23
CA PHE A 24 6.31 -8.61 9.00
C PHE A 24 5.62 -9.86 8.45
N THR A 25 4.81 -10.52 9.27
CA THR A 25 4.07 -11.73 8.85
C THR A 25 2.65 -11.42 8.40
N ALA A 26 1.99 -12.40 7.77
CA ALA A 26 0.56 -12.32 7.43
C ALA A 26 -0.32 -12.07 8.66
N GLU A 27 0.03 -12.64 9.81
CA GLU A 27 -0.66 -12.40 11.08
C GLU A 27 -0.51 -10.96 11.54
N GLU A 28 0.72 -10.43 11.56
CA GLU A 28 0.96 -9.04 11.97
C GLU A 28 0.24 -8.04 11.04
N PHE A 29 0.28 -8.30 9.72
CA PHE A 29 -0.45 -7.53 8.72
C PHE A 29 -1.97 -7.57 8.94
N SER A 30 -2.52 -8.78 9.11
CA SER A 30 -3.96 -8.96 9.33
C SER A 30 -4.41 -8.31 10.63
N GLU A 31 -3.63 -8.46 11.71
CA GLU A 31 -3.94 -7.86 13.01
C GLU A 31 -3.92 -6.33 12.96
N ALA A 32 -3.00 -5.73 12.21
CA ALA A 32 -2.98 -4.28 11.99
C ALA A 32 -4.24 -3.78 11.26
N LEU A 33 -4.83 -4.61 10.41
CA LEU A 33 -6.13 -4.36 9.77
C LEU A 33 -7.33 -4.82 10.62
N GLY A 34 -7.09 -5.24 11.87
CA GLY A 34 -8.13 -5.62 12.82
C GLY A 34 -8.63 -7.06 12.70
N VAL A 35 -7.95 -7.91 11.92
CA VAL A 35 -8.32 -9.31 11.70
C VAL A 35 -7.38 -10.24 12.45
N LYS A 36 -7.93 -11.02 13.39
CA LYS A 36 -7.19 -12.07 14.09
C LYS A 36 -7.00 -13.29 13.21
N ASN A 37 -5.91 -14.02 13.41
CA ASN A 37 -5.64 -15.29 12.71
C ASN A 37 -6.68 -16.40 12.95
N THR A 38 -7.48 -16.31 14.01
CA THR A 38 -8.60 -17.23 14.26
C THR A 38 -9.88 -16.84 13.51
N SER A 39 -9.89 -15.69 12.82
CA SER A 39 -11.04 -15.23 12.06
C SER A 39 -11.25 -16.09 10.82
N PRO A 40 -12.49 -16.42 10.44
CA PRO A 40 -12.78 -17.00 9.13
C PRO A 40 -12.34 -16.12 7.95
N LEU A 41 -12.13 -14.82 8.19
CA LEU A 41 -11.61 -13.87 7.21
C LEU A 41 -10.09 -13.89 7.09
N PHE A 42 -9.36 -14.64 7.92
CA PHE A 42 -7.90 -14.59 7.89
C PHE A 42 -7.33 -14.97 6.51
N GLU A 43 -7.94 -15.94 5.82
CA GLU A 43 -7.43 -16.39 4.52
C GLU A 43 -7.45 -15.28 3.45
N ILE A 44 -8.53 -14.49 3.36
CA ILE A 44 -8.59 -13.38 2.39
C ILE A 44 -7.59 -12.27 2.73
N PHE A 45 -7.27 -12.07 4.02
CA PHE A 45 -6.23 -11.12 4.43
C PHE A 45 -4.81 -11.67 4.22
N ASN A 46 -4.63 -12.99 4.31
CA ASN A 46 -3.38 -13.65 3.95
C ASN A 46 -3.12 -13.53 2.43
N GLU A 47 -4.14 -13.72 1.60
CA GLU A 47 -4.04 -13.45 0.16
C GLU A 47 -3.71 -11.97 -0.13
N LEU A 48 -4.37 -11.02 0.56
CA LEU A 48 -4.06 -9.60 0.45
C LEU A 48 -2.61 -9.30 0.84
N TYR A 49 -2.12 -9.89 1.94
CA TYR A 49 -0.73 -9.78 2.36
C TYR A 49 0.24 -10.25 1.25
N LEU A 50 -0.03 -11.40 0.63
CA LEU A 50 0.81 -11.91 -0.45
C LEU A 50 0.76 -11.00 -1.69
N SER A 51 -0.42 -10.54 -2.09
CA SER A 51 -0.58 -9.60 -3.21
C SER A 51 0.15 -8.28 -2.96
N THR A 52 0.03 -7.70 -1.76
CA THR A 52 0.74 -6.46 -1.42
C THR A 52 2.25 -6.63 -1.44
N LEU A 53 2.79 -7.74 -0.93
CA LEU A 53 4.23 -8.00 -1.04
C LEU A 53 4.67 -8.16 -2.49
N HIS A 54 3.94 -8.94 -3.28
CA HIS A 54 4.25 -9.19 -4.68
C HIS A 54 4.21 -7.91 -5.55
N ASN A 55 3.24 -7.04 -5.30
CA ASN A 55 3.01 -5.83 -6.09
C ASN A 55 3.67 -4.57 -5.49
N SER A 56 4.60 -4.73 -4.55
CA SER A 56 5.28 -3.60 -3.89
C SER A 56 6.71 -3.37 -4.38
N SER A 57 7.16 -2.13 -4.30
CA SER A 57 8.56 -1.73 -4.29
C SER A 57 8.95 -1.16 -2.92
N ASP A 58 10.22 -1.34 -2.54
CA ASP A 58 10.78 -0.67 -1.37
C ASP A 58 11.19 0.76 -1.72
N LEU A 59 10.52 1.72 -1.07
CA LEU A 59 10.68 3.14 -1.34
C LEU A 59 12.07 3.66 -0.92
N ASN A 60 12.69 3.05 0.08
CA ASN A 60 14.04 3.43 0.52
C ASN A 60 15.06 3.04 -0.55
N GLU A 61 14.96 1.82 -1.08
CA GLU A 61 15.81 1.33 -2.17
C GLU A 61 15.58 2.12 -3.46
N GLU A 62 14.32 2.45 -3.74
CA GLU A 62 13.95 3.28 -4.88
C GLU A 62 14.57 4.67 -4.79
N TYR A 63 14.50 5.33 -3.63
CA TYR A 63 15.15 6.62 -3.42
C TYR A 63 16.67 6.57 -3.60
N GLU A 64 17.34 5.57 -3.02
CA GLU A 64 18.81 5.43 -3.15
C GLU A 64 19.23 5.23 -4.61
N ARG A 65 18.43 4.50 -5.40
CA ARG A 65 18.67 4.33 -6.84
C ARG A 65 18.47 5.64 -7.61
N GLU A 66 17.35 6.32 -7.36
CA GLU A 66 16.93 7.51 -8.11
C GLU A 66 17.78 8.74 -7.78
N LYS A 67 18.25 8.88 -6.54
CA LYS A 67 19.17 9.96 -6.12
C LYS A 67 20.48 10.00 -6.90
N LEU A 68 20.87 8.90 -7.53
CA LEU A 68 22.07 8.82 -8.38
C LEU A 68 21.82 9.30 -9.82
N ILE A 69 20.55 9.34 -10.25
CA ILE A 69 20.13 9.63 -11.63
C ILE A 69 19.51 11.02 -11.70
N GLU A 70 18.64 11.33 -10.75
CA GLU A 70 17.87 12.56 -10.61
C GLU A 70 18.46 13.43 -9.49
N ASN A 71 18.34 14.75 -9.63
CA ASN A 71 18.85 15.71 -8.65
C ASN A 71 17.81 16.05 -7.56
N TYR A 72 17.23 15.03 -6.92
CA TYR A 72 16.36 15.25 -5.77
C TYR A 72 17.15 15.87 -4.61
N LYS A 73 16.64 16.96 -4.04
CA LYS A 73 17.28 17.68 -2.93
C LYS A 73 17.39 16.83 -1.66
N ASP A 74 16.31 16.13 -1.34
CA ASP A 74 16.13 15.29 -0.15
C ASP A 74 15.03 14.25 -0.42
N PHE A 75 14.78 13.37 0.55
CA PHE A 75 13.77 12.31 0.45
C PHE A 75 12.35 12.87 0.32
N GLU A 76 12.04 13.98 0.99
CA GLU A 76 10.73 14.63 0.87
C GLU A 76 10.48 15.16 -0.55
N SER A 77 11.49 15.79 -1.16
CA SER A 77 11.39 16.29 -2.54
C SER A 77 11.16 15.14 -3.52
N PHE A 78 11.90 14.02 -3.37
CA PHE A 78 11.66 12.79 -4.12
C PHE A 78 10.22 12.29 -3.99
N LEU A 79 9.72 12.18 -2.76
CA LEU A 79 8.38 11.67 -2.48
C LEU A 79 7.30 12.52 -3.14
N ARG A 80 7.42 13.85 -3.04
CA ARG A 80 6.42 14.81 -3.55
C ARG A 80 6.47 14.99 -5.06
N GLU A 81 7.65 14.84 -5.66
CA GLU A 81 7.80 14.96 -7.12
C GLU A 81 7.37 13.68 -7.84
N LYS A 82 7.53 12.51 -7.19
CA LYS A 82 7.22 11.21 -7.79
C LYS A 82 5.80 10.71 -7.49
N TYR A 83 5.23 11.08 -6.35
CA TYR A 83 3.92 10.61 -5.89
C TYR A 83 3.01 11.77 -5.46
N SER A 84 1.71 11.69 -5.76
CA SER A 84 0.72 12.69 -5.32
C SER A 84 0.06 12.30 -3.98
N PHE A 85 0.85 11.95 -2.97
CA PHE A 85 0.31 11.61 -1.65
C PHE A 85 -0.26 12.83 -0.93
N ASN A 86 -1.29 12.62 -0.11
CA ASN A 86 -1.80 13.65 0.76
C ASN A 86 -0.80 13.97 1.90
N GLU A 87 -0.92 15.14 2.53
CA GLU A 87 0.02 15.60 3.56
C GLU A 87 0.13 14.67 4.78
N GLN A 88 -0.95 13.94 5.13
CA GLN A 88 -0.95 13.04 6.28
C GLN A 88 -0.11 11.78 5.98
N THR A 89 -0.32 11.20 4.80
CA THR A 89 0.45 10.07 4.29
C THR A 89 1.93 10.45 4.13
N VAL A 90 2.22 11.61 3.54
CA VAL A 90 3.61 12.13 3.43
C VAL A 90 4.27 12.19 4.79
N LYS A 91 3.61 12.78 5.79
CA LYS A 91 4.15 12.88 7.14
C LYS A 91 4.47 11.50 7.75
N LYS A 92 3.59 10.51 7.58
CA LYS A 92 3.81 9.14 8.08
C LYS A 92 5.01 8.47 7.40
N ILE A 93 5.15 8.67 6.08
CA ILE A 93 6.28 8.15 5.31
C ILE A 93 7.60 8.79 5.77
N LEU A 94 7.64 10.13 5.92
CA LEU A 94 8.84 10.85 6.40
C LEU A 94 9.24 10.41 7.82
N GLU A 95 8.26 10.31 8.74
CA GLU A 95 8.54 9.81 10.09
C GLU A 95 9.04 8.36 10.10
N GLY A 96 8.58 7.53 9.16
CA GLY A 96 9.09 6.17 8.98
C GLY A 96 10.52 6.16 8.46
N PHE A 97 10.80 6.97 7.44
CA PHE A 97 12.12 7.09 6.82
C PHE A 97 13.17 7.56 7.83
N ASP A 98 12.88 8.62 8.60
CA ASP A 98 13.78 9.15 9.63
C ASP A 98 14.10 8.12 10.74
N LYS A 99 13.18 7.17 10.98
CA LYS A 99 13.35 6.08 11.94
C LYS A 99 14.00 4.84 11.34
N GLY A 100 14.37 4.85 10.06
CA GLY A 100 14.93 3.70 9.35
C GLY A 100 13.94 2.55 9.18
N LYS A 101 12.63 2.85 9.14
CA LYS A 101 11.59 1.86 8.89
C LYS A 101 11.59 1.40 7.44
N ARG A 102 11.08 0.20 7.22
CA ARG A 102 10.79 -0.31 5.87
C ARG A 102 9.54 0.38 5.35
N ILE A 103 9.56 0.80 4.09
CA ILE A 103 8.45 1.50 3.45
C ILE A 103 8.17 0.84 2.11
N LEU A 104 7.04 0.15 2.03
CA LEU A 104 6.57 -0.48 0.80
C LEU A 104 5.49 0.39 0.17
N VAL A 105 5.58 0.59 -1.14
CA VAL A 105 4.54 1.24 -1.94
C VAL A 105 4.18 0.35 -3.11
N GLY A 106 2.92 0.36 -3.54
CA GLY A 106 2.49 -0.49 -4.65
C GLY A 106 1.06 -0.26 -5.06
N GLN A 107 0.54 -1.17 -5.88
CA GLN A 107 -0.84 -1.15 -6.33
C GLN A 107 -1.50 -2.52 -6.32
N LEU A 108 -2.80 -2.51 -6.05
CA LEU A 108 -3.73 -3.59 -6.33
C LEU A 108 -4.49 -3.27 -7.62
N SER A 109 -4.75 -4.29 -8.43
CA SER A 109 -5.46 -4.17 -9.71
C SER A 109 -6.71 -5.04 -9.74
N SER A 110 -7.78 -4.56 -10.38
CA SER A 110 -8.97 -5.38 -10.66
C SER A 110 -8.69 -6.54 -11.62
N ASP A 111 -7.57 -6.49 -12.34
CA ASP A 111 -7.06 -7.59 -13.16
C ASP A 111 -6.00 -8.43 -12.42
N GLY A 112 -5.89 -8.25 -11.10
CA GLY A 112 -4.98 -8.98 -10.23
C GLY A 112 -5.28 -10.48 -10.16
N GLU A 113 -4.27 -11.26 -9.73
CA GLU A 113 -4.33 -12.72 -9.77
C GLU A 113 -5.13 -13.35 -8.62
N SER A 114 -5.29 -12.64 -7.49
CA SER A 114 -5.98 -13.15 -6.30
C SER A 114 -7.38 -12.57 -6.14
N ASP A 115 -8.29 -13.36 -5.56
CA ASP A 115 -9.65 -12.92 -5.24
C ASP A 115 -9.61 -11.78 -4.21
N ALA A 116 -8.68 -11.83 -3.25
CA ALA A 116 -8.46 -10.75 -2.31
C ALA A 116 -8.08 -9.43 -3.01
N GLU A 117 -7.14 -9.45 -3.94
CA GLU A 117 -6.74 -8.25 -4.68
C GLU A 117 -7.93 -7.63 -5.42
N GLN A 118 -8.69 -8.46 -6.13
CA GLN A 118 -9.91 -8.02 -6.84
C GLN A 118 -11.00 -7.50 -5.90
N PHE A 119 -11.06 -8.00 -4.66
CA PHE A 119 -12.00 -7.54 -3.64
C PHE A 119 -11.57 -6.19 -3.04
N PHE A 120 -10.29 -6.05 -2.68
CA PHE A 120 -9.77 -4.86 -2.01
C PHE A 120 -9.49 -3.69 -2.96
N VAL A 121 -9.52 -3.91 -4.28
CA VAL A 121 -9.33 -2.82 -5.25
C VAL A 121 -10.51 -1.85 -5.33
N THR A 122 -11.68 -2.22 -4.79
CA THR A 122 -12.89 -1.38 -4.82
C THR A 122 -13.11 -0.55 -3.56
N GLU A 123 -12.23 -0.69 -2.56
CA GLU A 123 -12.41 -0.09 -1.25
C GLU A 123 -11.08 0.49 -0.75
N SER A 124 -11.14 1.62 -0.04
CA SER A 124 -9.99 2.08 0.74
C SER A 124 -9.91 1.30 2.05
N PHE A 125 -8.70 0.95 2.48
CA PHE A 125 -8.48 0.24 3.74
C PHE A 125 -7.38 0.90 4.55
N PHE A 126 -7.47 0.79 5.87
CA PHE A 126 -6.54 1.41 6.79
C PHE A 126 -6.31 0.51 8.00
N GLY A 127 -5.07 0.42 8.42
CA GLY A 127 -4.66 -0.34 9.60
C GLY A 127 -3.47 0.32 10.28
N GLU A 128 -3.50 0.38 11.61
CA GLU A 128 -2.37 0.87 12.40
C GLU A 128 -2.21 -0.02 13.63
N SER A 129 -0.99 -0.48 13.83
CA SER A 129 -0.54 -1.21 15.01
C SER A 129 0.72 -0.52 15.57
N PRO A 130 1.18 -0.89 16.78
CA PRO A 130 2.44 -0.36 17.31
C PRO A 130 3.65 -0.56 16.38
N LYS A 131 3.64 -1.60 15.53
CA LYS A 131 4.75 -1.97 14.66
C LYS A 131 4.58 -1.53 13.20
N MET A 132 3.36 -1.23 12.76
CA MET A 132 3.10 -0.96 11.35
C MET A 132 1.93 -0.01 11.10
N PHE A 133 2.00 0.65 9.95
CA PHE A 133 0.96 1.49 9.38
C PHE A 133 0.68 0.96 7.97
N ILE A 134 -0.58 0.81 7.62
CA ILE A 134 -1.06 0.34 6.32
C ILE A 134 -2.15 1.30 5.87
N GLU A 135 -2.03 1.80 4.65
CA GLU A 135 -3.06 2.63 4.03
C GLU A 135 -3.21 2.22 2.56
N GLY A 136 -4.42 1.81 2.18
CA GLY A 136 -4.85 1.57 0.81
C GLY A 136 -5.83 2.66 0.39
N ILE A 137 -5.52 3.35 -0.70
CA ILE A 137 -6.23 4.52 -1.19
C ILE A 137 -6.72 4.25 -2.62
N GLU A 138 -8.03 4.35 -2.81
CA GLU A 138 -8.65 4.13 -4.12
C GLU A 138 -8.22 5.19 -5.13
N ASN A 139 -7.76 4.76 -6.32
CA ASN A 139 -7.40 5.60 -7.47
C ASN A 139 -6.43 6.76 -7.15
N ALA A 140 -5.55 6.59 -6.15
CA ALA A 140 -4.59 7.62 -5.77
C ALA A 140 -3.23 7.37 -6.42
N TRP A 141 -2.85 8.21 -7.38
CA TRP A 141 -1.47 8.49 -7.76
C TRP A 141 -1.35 9.87 -8.41
#